data_AF-A0A369AF54-F1
#
_entry.id   AF-A0A369AF54-F1
#
_cell.length_a   1.000
_cell.length_b   1.000
_cell.length_c   1.000
_cell.angle_alpha   90.00
_cell.angle_beta   90.00
_cell.angle_gamma   90.00
#
_symmetry.space_group_name_H-M   'P 1'
#
loop_
_entity.id
_entity.type
_entity.pdbx_description
1 polymer ?
#
loop_
_entity_poly.entity_id
_entity_poly.type
_entity_poly.pdbx_seq_one_letter_code
_entity_poly.pdbx_strand_id
1 'polypeptide(L)'
;METIASSDRFTFGSESFFTDVTDLLFHKEGVQLTSVSAPQSVACYQTKGLEKNFRLRLVLIPLMNGRLLGRLSWLDGQGVDHVCCYVNEAFDCVIRKSDGVWIKQAKSAEKVCLQCFVKLDK
;
A
#
# COMPACT_ATOMS: atom_id res chain seq x y z
N MET A 1 -0.26 8.69 29.75
CA MET A 1 -0.27 7.72 28.62
C MET A 1 -0.78 8.50 27.43
N GLU A 2 0.11 8.96 26.54
CA GLU A 2 -0.27 9.74 25.38
C GLU A 2 -1.04 8.86 24.39
N THR A 3 -2.23 9.28 24.00
CA THR A 3 -3.03 8.60 22.98
C THR A 3 -2.36 8.85 21.64
N ILE A 4 -1.55 7.91 21.17
CA ILE A 4 -0.97 7.95 19.81
C ILE A 4 -2.13 8.06 18.83
N ALA A 5 -2.14 9.11 17.99
CA ALA A 5 -3.18 9.28 17.00
C ALA A 5 -3.13 8.11 16.00
N SER A 6 -4.29 7.69 15.50
CA SER A 6 -4.39 6.61 14.51
C SER A 6 -3.51 6.88 13.27
N SER A 7 -3.34 8.15 12.88
CA SER A 7 -2.44 8.58 11.82
C SER A 7 -0.97 8.25 12.10
N ASP A 8 -0.55 8.40 13.35
CA ASP A 8 0.85 8.19 13.74
C ASP A 8 1.19 6.69 13.74
N ARG A 9 0.21 5.84 14.09
CA ARG A 9 0.36 4.38 13.96
C ARG A 9 0.55 3.95 12.52
N PHE A 10 -0.22 4.53 11.60
CA PHE A 10 -0.08 4.26 10.17
C PHE A 10 1.28 4.71 9.64
N THR A 11 1.74 5.89 10.02
CA THR A 11 3.06 6.38 9.61
C THR A 11 4.17 5.49 10.16
N PHE A 12 4.14 5.20 11.47
CA PHE A 12 5.17 4.40 12.14
C PHE A 12 5.23 2.95 11.61
N GLY A 13 4.08 2.31 11.43
CA GLY A 13 4.04 0.92 10.93
C GLY A 13 4.30 0.80 9.42
N SER A 14 4.18 1.89 8.66
CA SER A 14 4.32 1.84 7.20
C SER A 14 5.73 1.44 6.76
N GLU A 15 6.77 1.86 7.49
CA GLU A 15 8.16 1.53 7.13
C GLU A 15 8.40 0.03 7.16
N SER A 16 8.04 -0.65 8.27
CA SER A 16 8.17 -2.11 8.38
C SER A 16 7.34 -2.84 7.32
N PHE A 17 6.11 -2.37 7.08
CA PHE A 17 5.24 -2.94 6.06
C PHE A 17 5.87 -2.85 4.65
N PHE A 18 6.46 -1.70 4.31
CA PHE A 18 7.09 -1.53 3.00
C PHE A 18 8.42 -2.25 2.87
N THR A 19 9.14 -2.51 3.96
CA THR A 19 10.27 -3.44 3.96
C THR A 19 9.82 -4.81 3.48
N ASP A 20 8.75 -5.37 4.08
CA ASP A 20 8.23 -6.69 3.69
C ASP A 20 7.75 -6.73 2.23
N VAL A 21 7.07 -5.66 1.76
CA VAL A 21 6.65 -5.55 0.35
C VAL A 21 7.85 -5.48 -0.59
N THR A 22 8.86 -4.68 -0.24
CA THR A 22 10.07 -4.48 -1.05
C THR A 22 10.86 -5.79 -1.17
N ASP A 23 11.06 -6.49 -0.05
CA ASP A 23 11.74 -7.78 -0.02
C ASP A 23 11.00 -8.81 -0.88
N LEU A 24 9.67 -8.85 -0.78
CA LEU A 24 8.86 -9.76 -1.59
C LEU A 24 8.99 -9.46 -3.09
N LEU A 25 8.91 -8.19 -3.50
CA LEU A 25 9.05 -7.77 -4.90
C LEU A 25 10.44 -8.08 -5.45
N PHE A 26 11.48 -7.80 -4.67
CA PHE A 26 12.85 -8.09 -5.05
C PHE A 26 13.07 -9.59 -5.23
N HIS A 27 12.63 -10.41 -4.29
CA HIS A 27 12.82 -11.86 -4.35
C HIS A 27 11.97 -12.57 -5.41
N LYS A 28 10.80 -12.03 -5.78
CA LYS A 28 9.91 -12.67 -6.75
C LYS A 28 10.11 -12.18 -8.18
N GLU A 29 10.38 -10.88 -8.36
CA GLU A 29 10.40 -10.24 -9.68
C GLU A 29 11.72 -9.49 -9.95
N GLY A 30 12.68 -9.51 -9.02
CA GLY A 30 13.94 -8.74 -9.16
C GLY A 30 13.74 -7.22 -9.08
N VAL A 31 12.56 -6.76 -8.66
CA VAL A 31 12.19 -5.35 -8.66
C VAL A 31 12.73 -4.66 -7.42
N GLN A 32 13.56 -3.63 -7.63
CA GLN A 32 14.02 -2.76 -6.55
C GLN A 32 13.07 -1.59 -6.38
N LEU A 33 12.78 -1.26 -5.11
CA LEU A 33 12.01 -0.09 -4.73
C LEU A 33 12.91 0.92 -4.02
N THR A 34 12.68 2.21 -4.27
CA THR A 34 13.37 3.31 -3.59
C THR A 34 12.33 4.29 -3.06
N SER A 35 12.45 4.66 -1.78
CA SER A 35 11.55 5.63 -1.15
C SER A 35 11.66 6.99 -1.85
N VAL A 36 10.51 7.60 -2.12
CA VAL A 36 10.39 8.93 -2.72
C VAL A 36 9.28 9.71 -2.03
N SER A 37 9.46 11.02 -1.90
CA SER A 37 8.38 11.88 -1.41
C SER A 37 7.29 12.02 -2.47
N ALA A 38 6.03 11.86 -2.09
CA ALA A 38 4.89 12.11 -2.96
C ALA A 38 3.76 12.81 -2.18
N PRO A 39 3.08 13.82 -2.76
CA PRO A 39 1.94 14.45 -2.13
C PRO A 39 0.88 13.43 -1.71
N GLN A 40 0.24 13.70 -0.57
CA GLN A 40 -0.90 12.92 -0.05
C GLN A 40 -0.60 11.44 0.25
N SER A 41 0.67 11.04 0.25
CA SER A 41 1.10 9.66 0.53
C SER A 41 1.75 9.61 1.91
N VAL A 42 1.35 8.63 2.73
CA VAL A 42 2.10 8.29 3.95
C VAL A 42 3.46 7.72 3.59
N ALA A 43 3.47 6.87 2.56
CA ALA A 43 4.66 6.27 2.04
C ALA A 43 4.53 6.10 0.52
N CYS A 44 5.63 6.32 -0.21
CA CYS A 44 5.68 6.18 -1.64
C CYS A 44 7.05 5.65 -2.05
N TYR A 45 7.04 4.63 -2.92
CA TYR A 45 8.24 3.97 -3.38
C TYR A 45 8.21 3.84 -4.90
N GLN A 46 9.28 4.22 -5.56
CA GLN A 46 9.42 4.13 -7.01
C GLN A 46 10.21 2.89 -7.41
N THR A 47 9.80 2.23 -8.49
CA THR A 47 10.58 1.14 -9.10
C THR A 47 11.88 1.65 -9.69
N LYS A 48 12.95 0.87 -9.54
CA LYS A 48 14.28 1.17 -10.07
C LYS A 48 14.71 0.08 -11.07
N GLY A 49 15.30 0.51 -12.18
CA GLY A 49 15.86 -0.40 -13.19
C GLY A 49 14.83 -1.00 -14.16
N LEU A 50 13.58 -0.54 -14.11
CA LEU A 50 12.54 -0.90 -15.09
C LEU A 50 12.42 0.21 -16.14
N GLU A 51 12.05 -0.16 -17.36
CA GLU A 51 11.71 0.82 -18.42
C GLU A 51 10.44 1.61 -18.06
N LYS A 52 9.45 0.92 -17.47
CA LYS A 52 8.22 1.52 -16.98
C LYS A 52 8.44 2.13 -15.59
N ASN A 53 7.98 3.36 -15.39
CA ASN A 53 8.01 4.03 -14.09
C ASN A 53 6.73 3.73 -13.31
N PHE A 54 6.84 2.90 -12.27
CA PHE A 54 5.75 2.64 -11.33
C PHE A 54 6.07 3.22 -9.95
N ARG A 55 5.04 3.71 -9.25
CA ARG A 55 5.16 4.13 -7.85
C ARG A 55 4.15 3.39 -6.98
N LEU A 56 4.62 2.64 -6.01
CA LEU A 56 3.76 2.04 -4.98
C LEU A 56 3.46 3.10 -3.91
N ARG A 57 2.18 3.38 -3.68
CA ARG A 57 1.73 4.43 -2.76
C ARG A 57 0.82 3.88 -1.69
N LEU A 58 1.02 4.33 -0.46
CA LEU A 58 0.09 4.18 0.64
C LEU A 58 -0.53 5.55 0.95
N VAL A 59 -1.83 5.68 0.74
CA VAL A 59 -2.60 6.91 0.97
C VAL A 59 -3.59 6.68 2.11
N LEU A 60 -3.62 7.59 3.08
CA LEU A 60 -4.58 7.53 4.19
C LEU A 60 -5.97 8.03 3.77
N ILE A 61 -6.98 7.29 4.19
CA ILE A 61 -8.39 7.60 3.97
C ILE A 61 -9.08 7.60 5.33
N PRO A 62 -9.51 8.77 5.84
CA PRO A 62 -10.31 8.84 7.05
C PRO A 62 -11.73 8.32 6.80
N LEU A 63 -12.23 7.53 7.74
CA LEU A 63 -13.63 7.08 7.75
C LEU A 63 -14.45 7.90 8.74
N MET A 64 -15.76 8.02 8.47
CA MET A 64 -16.70 8.78 9.31
C MET A 64 -16.78 8.28 10.76
N ASN A 65 -16.39 7.03 11.03
CA ASN A 65 -16.39 6.42 12.37
C ASN A 65 -15.06 6.63 13.13
N GLY A 66 -14.20 7.54 12.66
CA GLY A 66 -12.90 7.83 13.28
C GLY A 66 -11.82 6.79 13.03
N ARG A 67 -12.10 5.73 12.25
CA ARG A 67 -11.08 4.76 11.81
C ARG A 67 -10.36 5.26 10.58
N LEU A 68 -9.15 4.75 10.36
CA LEU A 68 -8.37 5.01 9.15
C LEU A 68 -8.29 3.75 8.28
N LEU A 69 -8.26 3.97 6.96
CA LEU A 69 -7.85 2.99 5.97
C LEU A 69 -6.63 3.49 5.22
N GLY A 70 -5.72 2.59 4.89
CA GLY A 70 -4.70 2.83 3.87
C GLY A 70 -5.21 2.32 2.52
N ARG A 71 -5.09 3.12 1.46
CA ARG A 71 -5.19 2.63 0.09
C ARG A 71 -3.79 2.35 -0.42
N LEU A 72 -3.56 1.11 -0.82
CA LEU A 72 -2.29 0.68 -1.39
C LEU A 72 -2.47 0.50 -2.90
N SER A 73 -1.75 1.27 -3.70
CA SER A 73 -1.90 1.29 -5.16
C SER A 73 -0.58 1.48 -5.89
N TRP A 74 -0.49 0.90 -7.10
CA TRP A 74 0.54 1.25 -8.07
C TRP A 74 0.06 2.42 -8.92
N LEU A 75 0.78 3.53 -8.88
CA LEU A 75 0.63 4.63 -9.83
C LEU A 75 1.50 4.32 -11.05
N ASP A 76 0.91 4.27 -12.23
CA ASP A 76 1.64 4.08 -13.48
C ASP A 76 2.15 5.40 -14.08
N GLY A 77 2.91 5.30 -15.16
CA GLY A 77 3.47 6.46 -15.87
C GLY A 77 2.42 7.38 -16.54
N GLN A 78 1.16 6.93 -16.64
CA GLN A 78 0.04 7.74 -17.16
C GLN A 78 -0.72 8.45 -16.03
N GLY A 79 -0.34 8.21 -14.77
CA GLY A 79 -1.00 8.81 -13.61
C GLY A 79 -2.23 8.01 -13.14
N VAL A 80 -2.41 6.78 -13.60
CA VAL A 80 -3.53 5.92 -13.18
C VAL A 80 -3.16 5.15 -11.91
N ASP A 81 -4.03 5.22 -10.91
CA ASP A 81 -3.96 4.40 -9.69
C ASP A 81 -4.55 3.01 -9.93
N HIS A 82 -3.69 2.00 -9.89
CA HIS A 82 -4.07 0.59 -9.88
C HIS A 82 -4.12 0.10 -8.43
N VAL A 83 -5.32 0.14 -7.85
CA VAL A 83 -5.52 -0.22 -6.44
C VAL A 83 -5.27 -1.72 -6.23
N CYS A 84 -4.27 -2.02 -5.40
CA CYS A 84 -3.97 -3.38 -4.97
C CYS A 84 -4.99 -3.83 -3.93
N CYS A 85 -5.08 -3.07 -2.84
CA CYS A 85 -6.03 -3.32 -1.76
C CYS A 85 -6.20 -2.09 -0.86
N TYR A 86 -7.16 -2.19 0.05
CA TYR A 86 -7.24 -1.33 1.23
C TYR A 86 -6.66 -2.08 2.42
N VAL A 87 -6.01 -1.37 3.34
CA VAL A 87 -5.44 -1.91 4.57
C VAL A 87 -5.99 -1.22 5.80
N ASN A 88 -6.14 -1.95 6.90
CA ASN A 88 -6.46 -1.36 8.21
C ASN A 88 -5.18 -0.85 8.91
N GLU A 89 -5.32 -0.32 10.13
CA GLU A 89 -4.19 0.17 10.96
C GLU A 89 -3.15 -0.91 11.32
N ALA A 90 -3.51 -2.19 11.17
CA ALA A 90 -2.62 -3.33 11.36
C ALA A 90 -2.02 -3.84 10.03
N PHE A 91 -2.18 -3.08 8.94
CA PHE A 91 -1.74 -3.44 7.59
C PHE A 91 -2.38 -4.71 7.01
N ASP A 92 -3.47 -5.19 7.61
CA ASP A 92 -4.25 -6.27 7.03
C ASP A 92 -5.00 -5.78 5.80
N CYS A 93 -4.89 -6.52 4.70
CA CYS A 93 -5.74 -6.33 3.54
C CYS A 93 -7.21 -6.51 3.92
N VAL A 94 -8.06 -5.52 3.63
CA VAL A 94 -9.49 -5.52 3.95
C VAL A 94 -10.37 -5.35 2.72
N ILE A 95 -11.59 -5.85 2.78
CA ILE A 95 -12.64 -5.65 1.77
C ILE A 95 -13.91 -5.15 2.43
N ARG A 96 -14.65 -4.29 1.73
CA ARG A 96 -15.96 -3.80 2.17
C ARG A 96 -17.03 -4.81 1.77
N LYS A 97 -17.76 -5.33 2.75
CA LYS A 97 -18.98 -6.12 2.53
C LYS A 97 -20.14 -5.22 2.09
N SER A 98 -21.21 -5.84 1.59
CA SER A 98 -22.44 -5.15 1.17
C SER A 98 -23.12 -4.39 2.30
N ASP A 99 -22.95 -4.81 3.55
CA ASP A 99 -23.41 -4.12 4.77
C ASP A 99 -22.55 -2.89 5.13
N GLY A 100 -21.51 -2.61 4.36
CA GLY A 100 -20.61 -1.48 4.55
C GLY A 100 -19.46 -1.76 5.53
N VAL A 101 -19.38 -2.94 6.15
CA VAL A 101 -18.33 -3.32 7.10
C VAL A 101 -17.05 -3.74 6.38
N TRP A 102 -15.91 -3.28 6.87
CA TRP A 102 -14.58 -3.70 6.40
C TRP A 102 -14.12 -4.94 7.16
N ILE A 103 -13.79 -6.00 6.44
CA ILE A 103 -13.27 -7.25 7.01
C ILE A 103 -11.92 -7.62 6.42
N LYS A 104 -11.09 -8.28 7.22
CA LYS A 104 -9.81 -8.83 6.78
C LYS A 104 -10.01 -9.89 5.69
N GLN A 105 -9.19 -9.81 4.65
CA GLN A 105 -9.08 -10.80 3.58
C GLN A 105 -8.06 -11.88 3.94
N ALA A 106 -8.16 -13.04 3.30
CA ALA A 106 -7.22 -14.14 3.50
C ALA A 106 -5.82 -13.87 2.90
N LYS A 107 -5.76 -13.09 1.81
CA LYS A 107 -4.49 -12.70 1.17
C LYS A 107 -3.88 -11.50 1.90
N SER A 108 -2.58 -11.56 2.14
CA SER A 108 -1.83 -10.44 2.70
C SER A 108 -1.66 -9.31 1.68
N ALA A 109 -1.43 -8.09 2.16
CA ALA A 109 -1.36 -6.92 1.30
C ALA A 109 -0.15 -6.97 0.35
N GLU A 110 0.99 -7.51 0.80
CA GLU A 110 2.21 -7.70 0.01
C GLU A 110 1.94 -8.63 -1.18
N LYS A 111 1.26 -9.76 -0.93
CA LYS A 111 0.91 -10.72 -1.99
C LYS A 111 -0.03 -10.12 -3.02
N VAL A 112 -1.01 -9.32 -2.59
CA VAL A 112 -1.93 -8.66 -3.51
C VAL A 112 -1.22 -7.57 -4.31
N CYS A 113 -0.31 -6.81 -3.69
CA CYS A 113 0.54 -5.84 -4.38
C CYS A 113 1.42 -6.45 -5.45
N LEU A 114 2.07 -7.57 -5.14
CA LEU A 114 2.86 -8.32 -6.12
C LEU A 114 1.98 -8.78 -7.29
N GLN A 115 0.80 -9.36 -7.00
CA GLN A 115 -0.13 -9.80 -8.05
C GLN A 115 -0.62 -8.65 -8.93
N CYS A 116 -0.81 -7.45 -8.35
CA CYS A 116 -1.15 -6.25 -9.10
C CYS A 116 0.02 -5.83 -10.00
N PHE A 117 1.23 -5.76 -9.46
CA PHE A 117 2.44 -5.40 -10.20
C PHE A 117 2.66 -6.31 -11.43
N VAL A 118 2.63 -7.64 -11.24
CA VAL A 118 2.83 -8.62 -12.33
C VAL A 118 1.79 -8.48 -13.44
N LYS A 119 0.60 -7.94 -13.16
CA LYS A 119 -0.40 -7.66 -14.21
C LYS A 119 -0.11 -6.38 -14.99
N LEU A 120 0.50 -5.38 -14.34
CA LEU A 120 0.81 -4.08 -14.92
C LEU A 120 2.12 -4.10 -15.72
N ASP A 121 3.06 -4.93 -15.30
CA ASP A 121 4.38 -5.01 -15.93
C ASP A 121 4.38 -5.80 -17.24
N LYS A 122 3.41 -6.71 -17.42
CA LYS A 122 3.12 -7.39 -18.69
C LYS A 122 2.77 -6.41 -19.82
#